data_AF-U9VRK1-F1
#
_entry.id   AF-U9VRK1-F1
#
_cell.length_a   1.000
_cell.length_b   1.000
_cell.length_c   1.000
_cell.angle_alpha   90.00
_cell.angle_beta   90.00
_cell.angle_gamma   90.00
#
_symmetry.space_group_name_H-M   'P 1'
#
loop_
_entity.id
_entity.type
_entity.pdbx_description
1 polymer ?
#
loop_
_entity_poly.entity_id
_entity_poly.type
_entity_poly.pdbx_seq_one_letter_code
_entity_poly.pdbx_strand_id
1 'polypeptide(L)'
;MRFIKHTALARLGLGLLSPVSQAQGQDFEQVEIQSIPVAEDIYMLVGKGGNIGVSAGDDGVFLIDDQFAPLTEKNQAAIAELSDQPIRFLVNTHWHFDHTGEMKPWGMPG
;
A
#
# COMPACT_ATOMS: atom_id res chain seq x y z
N MET A 1 -51.14 3.38 -51.63
CA MET A 1 -49.85 3.17 -52.32
C MET A 1 -49.40 4.47 -52.97
N ARG A 2 -48.45 5.21 -52.37
CA ARG A 2 -47.60 6.19 -53.06
C ARG A 2 -46.41 6.56 -52.16
N PHE A 3 -45.22 6.20 -52.62
CA PHE A 3 -43.93 6.56 -52.05
C PHE A 3 -43.68 8.05 -52.24
N ILE A 4 -42.96 8.69 -51.30
CA ILE A 4 -41.98 9.75 -51.57
C ILE A 4 -40.90 9.64 -50.48
N LYS A 5 -39.67 9.34 -50.91
CA LYS A 5 -38.44 9.45 -50.11
C LYS A 5 -37.93 10.88 -50.28
N HIS A 6 -37.60 11.58 -49.19
CA HIS A 6 -36.70 12.73 -49.24
C HIS A 6 -35.63 12.56 -48.16
N THR A 7 -34.41 12.44 -48.63
CA THR A 7 -33.17 12.35 -47.86
C THR A 7 -32.64 13.77 -47.61
N ALA A 8 -31.81 13.90 -46.56
CA ALA A 8 -30.79 14.93 -46.32
C ALA A 8 -31.27 16.29 -45.75
N LEU A 9 -30.59 16.97 -44.82
CA LEU A 9 -29.29 16.80 -44.15
C LEU A 9 -29.25 17.73 -42.90
N ALA A 10 -28.27 17.52 -42.00
CA ALA A 10 -27.49 18.54 -41.26
C ALA A 10 -27.46 18.48 -39.70
N ARG A 11 -26.40 17.83 -39.20
CA ARG A 11 -25.39 18.26 -38.20
C ARG A 11 -25.82 19.00 -36.92
N LEU A 12 -25.37 18.47 -35.76
CA LEU A 12 -24.31 19.02 -34.89
C LEU A 12 -24.65 18.85 -33.40
N GLY A 13 -23.81 18.17 -32.62
CA GLY A 13 -23.96 18.10 -31.17
C GLY A 13 -23.11 17.01 -30.52
N LEU A 14 -21.81 17.25 -30.44
CA LEU A 14 -20.81 16.44 -29.75
C LEU A 14 -21.10 16.43 -28.24
N GLY A 15 -21.58 15.30 -27.71
CA GLY A 15 -21.58 15.01 -26.28
C GLY A 15 -20.44 14.07 -25.96
N LEU A 16 -19.26 14.61 -25.64
CA LEU A 16 -18.16 13.86 -25.07
C LEU A 16 -18.64 13.21 -23.77
N LEU A 17 -18.93 11.91 -23.80
CA LEU A 17 -18.97 11.10 -22.58
C LEU A 17 -17.56 11.15 -22.00
N SER A 18 -17.37 12.05 -21.04
CA SER A 18 -16.13 12.13 -20.28
C SER A 18 -15.93 10.77 -19.61
N PRO A 19 -14.79 10.09 -19.80
CA PRO A 19 -14.51 8.92 -19.01
C PRO A 19 -14.52 9.36 -17.55
N VAL A 20 -15.30 8.67 -16.72
CA VAL A 20 -15.25 8.79 -15.27
C VAL A 20 -13.78 8.64 -14.90
N SER A 21 -13.16 9.72 -14.41
CA SER A 21 -11.85 9.64 -13.76
C SER A 21 -12.05 8.76 -12.54
N GLN A 22 -11.75 7.47 -12.65
CA GLN A 22 -11.43 6.66 -11.49
C GLN A 22 -10.27 7.38 -10.84
N ALA A 23 -10.47 7.90 -9.63
CA ALA A 23 -9.36 8.36 -8.82
C ALA A 23 -8.34 7.22 -8.78
N GLN A 24 -7.14 7.41 -9.32
CA GLN A 24 -6.06 6.42 -9.27
C GLN A 24 -5.57 6.29 -7.82
N GLY A 25 -6.36 5.62 -6.98
CA GLY A 25 -5.91 5.12 -5.69
C GLY A 25 -4.89 4.00 -5.91
N GLN A 26 -3.90 3.91 -5.03
CA GLN A 26 -2.98 2.79 -5.03
C GLN A 26 -3.72 1.52 -4.57
N ASP A 27 -3.63 0.44 -5.34
CA ASP A 27 -4.08 -0.89 -4.90
C ASP A 27 -3.03 -1.47 -3.93
N PHE A 28 -3.47 -1.76 -2.70
CA PHE A 28 -2.68 -2.37 -1.63
C PHE A 28 -3.16 -3.79 -1.29
N GLU A 29 -4.33 -4.21 -1.79
CA GLU A 29 -4.90 -5.52 -1.48
C GLU A 29 -4.01 -6.64 -2.04
N GLN A 30 -3.47 -6.42 -3.24
CA GLN A 30 -2.60 -7.39 -3.93
C GLN A 30 -1.12 -7.30 -3.53
N VAL A 31 -0.74 -6.39 -2.63
CA VAL A 31 0.65 -6.27 -2.19
C VAL A 31 1.00 -7.44 -1.26
N GLU A 32 2.03 -8.18 -1.60
CA GLU A 32 2.64 -9.19 -0.75
C GLU A 32 3.86 -8.61 -0.03
N ILE A 33 4.02 -8.91 1.26
CA ILE A 33 5.20 -8.51 2.04
C ILE A 33 6.17 -9.69 2.05
N GLN A 34 7.37 -9.47 1.53
CA GLN A 34 8.43 -10.47 1.48
C GLN A 34 9.50 -10.17 2.53
N SER A 35 9.82 -11.14 3.37
CA SER A 35 10.91 -11.05 4.35
C SER A 35 12.20 -11.62 3.75
N ILE A 36 13.25 -10.82 3.70
CA ILE A 36 14.58 -11.22 3.22
C ILE A 36 15.55 -11.18 4.41
N PRO A 37 16.15 -12.31 4.81
CA PRO A 37 17.18 -12.31 5.85
C PRO A 37 18.45 -11.62 5.35
N VAL A 38 19.03 -10.75 6.19
CA VAL A 38 20.25 -9.99 5.90
C VAL A 38 21.41 -10.47 6.78
N ALA A 39 21.14 -10.70 8.06
CA ALA A 39 22.06 -11.27 9.05
C ALA A 39 21.25 -12.02 10.13
N GLU A 40 21.93 -12.55 11.15
CA GLU A 40 21.26 -13.06 12.36
C GLU A 40 20.37 -11.95 12.95
N ASP A 41 19.10 -12.27 13.16
CA ASP A 41 18.03 -11.39 13.67
C ASP A 41 17.76 -10.10 12.87
N ILE A 42 18.42 -9.90 11.71
CA ILE A 42 18.23 -8.71 10.86
C ILE A 42 17.58 -9.11 9.53
N TYR A 43 16.45 -8.48 9.24
CA TYR A 43 15.64 -8.74 8.05
C TYR A 43 15.28 -7.44 7.33
N MET A 44 15.03 -7.56 6.03
CA MET A 44 14.45 -6.50 5.21
C MET A 44 13.08 -6.97 4.75
N LEU A 45 12.04 -6.16 4.97
CA LEU A 45 10.72 -6.39 4.38
C LEU A 45 10.59 -5.58 3.09
N VAL A 46 10.19 -6.28 2.03
CA VAL A 46 9.93 -5.70 0.70
C VAL A 46 8.44 -5.73 0.45
N GLY A 47 7.88 -4.57 0.13
CA GLY A 47 6.46 -4.41 -0.18
C GLY A 47 6.27 -3.23 -1.13
N LYS A 48 5.43 -2.27 -0.77
CA LYS A 48 5.18 -1.05 -1.56
C LYS A 48 5.44 0.17 -0.69
N GLY A 49 6.11 1.18 -1.25
CA GLY A 49 6.51 2.38 -0.52
C GLY A 49 7.97 2.41 -0.10
N GLY A 50 8.74 1.37 -0.43
CA GLY A 50 10.15 1.24 -0.05
C GLY A 50 10.40 -0.06 0.70
N ASN A 51 11.66 -0.31 1.02
CA ASN A 51 12.05 -1.44 1.87
C ASN A 51 12.17 -0.95 3.31
N ILE A 52 11.72 -1.77 4.25
CA ILE A 52 11.80 -1.47 5.69
C ILE A 52 12.69 -2.49 6.40
N GLY A 53 13.30 -2.08 7.50
CA GLY A 53 14.25 -2.89 8.25
C GLY A 53 13.66 -3.44 9.54
N VAL A 54 13.96 -4.69 9.88
CA VAL A 54 13.53 -5.36 11.10
C VAL A 54 14.76 -5.91 11.82
N SER A 55 14.94 -5.53 13.08
CA SER A 55 15.86 -6.19 14.01
C SER A 55 15.04 -6.90 15.07
N ALA A 56 15.06 -8.23 15.10
CA ALA A 56 14.15 -9.07 15.86
C ALA A 56 14.90 -9.90 16.92
N GLY A 57 15.27 -9.27 18.03
CA GLY A 57 16.00 -9.92 19.12
C GLY A 57 15.11 -10.43 20.25
N ASP A 58 15.71 -11.13 21.20
CA ASP A 58 15.03 -11.67 22.40
C ASP A 58 14.39 -10.60 23.29
N ASP A 59 14.86 -9.36 23.19
CA ASP A 59 14.35 -8.22 23.93
C ASP A 59 13.37 -7.37 23.10
N GLY A 60 12.90 -7.81 21.94
CA GLY A 60 11.92 -7.06 21.16
C GLY A 60 12.31 -6.83 19.72
N VAL A 61 11.31 -6.35 18.97
CA VAL A 61 11.49 -5.94 17.58
C VAL A 61 11.72 -4.43 17.51
N PHE A 62 12.80 -4.04 16.81
CA PHE A 62 13.08 -2.67 16.40
C PHE A 62 12.79 -2.54 14.90
N LEU A 63 11.80 -1.71 14.55
CA LEU A 63 11.33 -1.50 13.19
C LEU A 63 11.87 -0.17 12.64
N ILE A 64 12.38 -0.20 11.41
CA ILE A 64 12.90 0.95 10.68
C ILE A 64 12.01 1.17 9.48
N ASP A 65 11.24 2.27 9.49
CA ASP A 65 10.15 2.62 8.57
C ASP A 65 8.92 1.69 8.63
N ASP A 66 7.76 2.20 8.23
CA ASP A 66 6.45 1.55 8.43
C ASP A 66 5.66 1.23 7.14
N GLN A 67 6.18 1.64 5.98
CA GLN A 67 5.48 1.67 4.68
C GLN A 67 4.20 2.51 4.70
N PHE A 68 3.33 2.32 3.71
CA PHE A 68 2.01 2.93 3.68
C PHE A 68 1.09 2.34 4.76
N ALA A 69 0.25 3.19 5.36
CA ALA A 69 -0.72 2.80 6.39
C ALA A 69 -1.55 1.54 6.05
N PRO A 70 -2.06 1.37 4.81
CA PRO A 70 -2.83 0.18 4.45
C PRO A 70 -2.04 -1.15 4.46
N LEU A 71 -0.71 -1.11 4.62
CA LEU A 71 0.16 -2.28 4.67
C LEU A 71 0.52 -2.71 6.09
N THR A 72 0.13 -1.97 7.12
CA THR A 72 0.52 -2.29 8.51
C THR A 72 0.17 -3.71 8.92
N GLU A 73 -1.07 -4.15 8.72
CA GLU A 73 -1.49 -5.48 9.17
C GLU A 73 -0.65 -6.57 8.48
N LYS A 74 -0.28 -6.35 7.21
CA LYS A 74 0.57 -7.27 6.45
C LYS A 74 2.01 -7.24 6.94
N ASN A 75 2.54 -6.05 7.29
CA ASN A 75 3.87 -5.90 7.88
C ASN A 75 3.92 -6.55 9.27
N GLN A 76 2.90 -6.36 10.12
CA GLN A 76 2.80 -6.99 11.43
C GLN A 76 2.72 -8.51 11.31
N ALA A 77 1.94 -9.03 10.37
CA ALA A 77 1.89 -10.47 10.10
C ALA A 77 3.26 -10.99 9.67
N ALA A 78 3.95 -10.31 8.74
CA ALA A 78 5.28 -10.71 8.30
C ALA A 78 6.31 -10.66 9.45
N ILE A 79 6.23 -9.69 10.36
CA ILE A 79 7.11 -9.58 11.54
C ILE A 79 6.81 -10.70 12.56
N ALA A 80 5.54 -11.07 12.75
CA ALA A 80 5.15 -12.14 13.66
C ALA A 80 5.70 -13.51 13.23
N GLU A 81 5.93 -13.73 11.93
CA GLU A 81 6.63 -14.93 11.44
C GLU A 81 8.14 -14.92 11.74
N LEU A 82 8.71 -13.76 12.09
CA LEU A 82 10.13 -13.59 12.42
C LEU A 82 10.39 -13.65 13.94
N SER A 83 9.45 -13.18 14.76
CA SER A 83 9.60 -13.14 16.22
C SER A 83 8.26 -13.04 16.94
N ASP A 84 8.16 -13.75 18.07
CA ASP A 84 7.05 -13.64 19.03
C ASP A 84 7.18 -12.44 19.98
N GLN A 85 8.28 -11.67 19.88
CA GLN A 85 8.51 -10.51 20.73
C GLN A 85 7.74 -9.28 20.24
N PRO A 86 7.34 -8.37 21.14
CA PRO A 86 6.63 -7.17 20.74
C PRO A 86 7.53 -6.21 19.95
N ILE A 87 6.94 -5.50 18.98
CA ILE A 87 7.55 -4.31 18.37
C ILE A 87 7.65 -3.23 19.43
N ARG A 88 8.86 -2.96 19.92
CA ARG A 88 9.11 -1.99 21.00
C ARG A 88 9.36 -0.59 20.49
N PHE A 89 9.95 -0.49 19.31
CA PHE A 89 10.35 0.77 18.71
C PHE A 89 10.08 0.74 17.23
N LEU A 90 9.67 1.91 16.73
CA LEU A 90 9.54 2.21 15.32
C LEU A 90 10.23 3.55 15.10
N VAL A 91 11.18 3.57 14.16
CA VAL A 91 11.85 4.81 13.74
C VAL A 91 11.60 5.03 12.26
N ASN A 92 11.11 6.21 11.91
CA ASN A 92 10.97 6.62 10.52
C ASN A 92 12.21 7.41 10.11
N THR A 93 12.81 7.01 9.00
CA THR A 93 14.04 7.59 8.45
C THR A 93 13.83 9.01 7.93
N HIS A 94 12.61 9.30 7.48
CA HIS A 94 12.19 10.62 7.00
C HIS A 94 10.66 10.76 7.06
N TRP A 95 10.13 11.89 6.57
CA TRP A 95 8.74 12.30 6.79
C TRP A 95 7.78 11.98 5.63
N HIS A 96 8.23 11.30 4.58
CA HIS A 96 7.35 11.00 3.46
C HIS A 96 6.31 9.94 3.84
N PHE A 97 5.15 9.99 3.20
CA PHE A 97 3.96 9.21 3.55
C PHE A 97 4.10 7.70 3.30
N ASP A 98 5.12 7.31 2.54
CA ASP A 98 5.54 5.93 2.30
C ASP A 98 6.49 5.39 3.37
N HIS A 99 6.89 6.22 4.33
CA HIS A 99 7.72 5.85 5.49
C HIS A 99 7.18 6.45 6.80
N THR A 100 5.96 6.99 6.78
CA THR A 100 5.24 7.51 7.96
C THR A 100 3.76 7.18 7.87
N GLY A 101 3.44 6.06 7.22
CA GLY A 101 2.07 5.69 6.90
C GLY A 101 1.20 5.58 8.14
N GLU A 102 1.77 5.15 9.26
CA GLU A 102 1.02 4.96 10.50
C GLU A 102 1.44 5.87 11.64
N MET A 103 0.44 6.58 12.18
CA MET A 103 0.57 7.35 13.43
C MET A 103 -0.09 6.63 14.63
N LYS A 104 -0.46 5.35 14.48
CA LYS A 104 -1.03 4.53 15.56
C LYS A 104 0.07 3.75 16.30
N PRO A 105 -0.14 3.44 17.60
CA PRO A 105 0.81 2.62 18.34
C PRO A 105 0.86 1.20 17.75
N TRP A 106 2.03 0.79 17.29
CA TRP A 106 2.31 -0.59 16.92
C TRP A 106 2.34 -1.47 18.18
N GLY A 107 1.69 -2.63 18.18
CA GLY A 107 1.75 -3.60 19.28
C GLY A 107 0.66 -3.48 20.37
N MET A 108 -0.45 -2.80 20.12
CA MET A 108 -1.64 -2.93 20.99
C MET A 108 -2.47 -4.15 20.56
N PRO A 109 -2.94 -4.99 21.51
CA PRO A 109 -3.92 -6.02 21.17
C PRO A 109 -5.21 -5.37 20.67
N GLY A 110 -5.74 -5.90 19.56
CA GLY A 110 -7.10 -5.60 19.08
C GLY A 110 -8.18 -6.24 19.94
#